data_AF-A0A5B9W543-F1
#
_entry.id   AF-A0A5B9W543-F1
#
_cell.length_a   1.000
_cell.length_b   1.000
_cell.length_c   1.000
_cell.angle_alpha   90.00
_cell.angle_beta   90.00
_cell.angle_gamma   90.00
#
_symmetry.space_group_name_H-M   'P 1'
#
loop_
_entity.id
_entity.type
_entity.pdbx_description
1 polymer ?
#
loop_
_entity_poly.entity_id
_entity_poly.type
_entity_poly.pdbx_seq_one_letter_code
_entity_poly.pdbx_strand_id
1 'polypeptide(L)' 'MATVMQAPREMVEAVADLRLPPKADRRLQSLMDRNSDGVLTAEERDELEALVELSESIALLRAQALRALGRPPR' A
#
# COMPACT_ATOMS: atom_id res chain seq x y z
N MET A 1 -19.78 -4.95 -19.88
CA MET A 1 -20.44 -5.46 -18.67
C MET A 1 -19.37 -6.06 -17.78
N ALA A 2 -19.24 -5.61 -16.53
CA ALA A 2 -18.28 -6.20 -15.60
C ALA A 2 -18.87 -7.51 -15.04
N THR A 3 -18.19 -8.63 -15.26
CA THR A 3 -18.55 -9.92 -14.66
C THR A 3 -18.17 -9.87 -13.18
N VAL A 4 -19.17 -9.94 -12.30
CA VAL A 4 -18.94 -10.03 -10.84
C VAL A 4 -18.60 -11.49 -10.52
N MET A 5 -17.36 -11.74 -10.10
CA MET A 5 -16.97 -13.04 -9.53
C MET A 5 -17.17 -13.01 -8.01
N GLN A 6 -17.77 -14.07 -7.48
CA GLN A 6 -17.86 -14.29 -6.04
C GLN A 6 -16.47 -14.66 -5.52
N ALA A 7 -15.90 -13.84 -4.64
CA ALA A 7 -14.66 -14.12 -3.94
C ALA A 7 -14.97 -14.74 -2.57
N PRO A 8 -14.22 -15.76 -2.12
CA PRO A 8 -14.29 -16.24 -0.74
C PRO A 8 -14.03 -15.08 0.23
N ARG A 9 -14.78 -15.04 1.33
CA ARG A 9 -14.67 -13.96 2.31
C ARG A 9 -13.25 -13.86 2.87
N GLU A 10 -12.61 -14.99 3.09
CA GLU A 10 -11.23 -15.12 3.60
C GLU A 10 -10.23 -14.45 2.66
N MET A 11 -10.48 -14.50 1.34
CA MET A 11 -9.65 -13.80 0.36
C MET A 11 -9.80 -12.29 0.47
N VAL A 12 -11.03 -11.79 0.64
CA VAL A 12 -11.28 -10.35 0.83
C VAL A 12 -10.67 -9.87 2.15
N GLU A 13 -10.74 -10.68 3.21
CA GLU A 13 -10.10 -10.40 4.49
C GLU A 13 -8.57 -10.34 4.35
N ALA A 14 -7.94 -11.26 3.61
CA ALA A 14 -6.50 -11.23 3.33
C ALA A 14 -6.07 -9.96 2.57
N VAL A 15 -6.89 -9.48 1.62
CA VAL A 15 -6.63 -8.21 0.92
C VAL A 15 -6.83 -7.00 1.85
N ALA A 16 -7.81 -7.05 2.76
CA ALA A 16 -8.03 -6.03 3.77
C ALA A 16 -6.87 -5.93 4.78
N ASP A 17 -6.13 -7.02 4.98
CA ASP A 17 -4.95 -7.07 5.84
C ASP A 17 -3.64 -6.86 5.09
N LEU A 18 -3.69 -6.58 3.78
CA LEU A 18 -2.50 -6.35 2.97
C LEU A 18 -1.77 -5.08 3.42
N ARG A 19 -0.47 -5.25 3.70
CA ARG A 19 0.46 -4.20 4.11
C ARG A 19 1.79 -4.39 3.41
N LEU A 20 2.57 -3.30 3.34
CA LEU A 20 3.96 -3.42 2.94
C LEU A 20 4.70 -4.37 3.90
N PRO A 21 5.62 -5.21 3.39
CA PRO A 21 6.49 -5.99 4.24
C PRO A 21 7.27 -5.08 5.21
N PRO A 22 7.52 -5.48 6.47
CA PRO A 22 8.18 -4.62 7.47
C PRO A 22 9.55 -4.07 7.07
N LYS A 23 10.24 -4.72 6.13
CA LYS A 23 11.50 -4.22 5.57
C LYS A 23 11.27 -3.07 4.58
N ALA A 24 10.29 -3.22 3.69
CA ALA A 24 9.93 -2.20 2.71
C ALA A 24 9.33 -0.97 3.39
N ASP A 25 8.47 -1.17 4.40
CA ASP A 25 7.88 -0.09 5.21
C ASP A 25 8.95 0.75 5.93
N ARG A 26 9.92 0.08 6.59
CA ARG A 26 11.07 0.78 7.20
C ARG A 26 11.94 1.52 6.19
N ARG A 27 12.14 0.95 4.99
CA ARG A 27 12.90 1.60 3.92
C ARG A 27 12.19 2.84 3.42
N LEU A 28 10.88 2.75 3.19
CA LEU A 28 10.03 3.86 2.80
C LEU A 28 10.11 4.99 3.83
N GLN A 29 9.94 4.69 5.12
CA GLN A 29 10.04 5.70 6.19
C GLN A 29 11.41 6.38 6.19
N SER A 30 12.50 5.60 6.12
CA SER A 30 13.85 6.15 6.09
C SER A 30 14.09 7.07 4.88
N LEU A 31 13.52 6.75 3.73
CA LEU A 31 13.61 7.59 2.53
C LEU A 31 12.76 8.85 2.65
N MET A 32 11.55 8.77 3.22
CA MET A 32 10.71 9.94 3.50
C MET A 32 11.38 10.93 4.46
N ASP A 33 12.01 10.42 5.53
CA ASP A 33 12.74 11.25 6.50
C ASP A 33 13.87 12.01 5.78
N ARG A 34 14.68 11.29 4.99
CA ARG A 34 15.78 11.87 4.22
C ARG A 34 15.33 12.78 3.08
N ASN A 35 14.16 12.53 2.49
CA ASN A 35 13.55 13.43 1.52
C ASN A 35 13.18 14.77 2.16
N SER A 36 12.65 14.71 3.38
CA SER A 36 12.28 15.91 4.16
C SER A 36 13.52 16.76 4.50
N ASP A 37 14.66 16.11 4.73
CA ASP A 37 15.95 16.77 4.92
C ASP A 37 16.61 17.22 3.60
N GLY A 38 16.06 16.85 2.44
CA GLY A 38 16.59 17.19 1.12
C GLY A 38 17.87 16.45 0.72
N VAL A 39 18.18 15.33 1.37
CA VAL A 39 19.47 14.61 1.24
C VAL A 39 19.39 13.31 0.43
N LEU A 40 18.35 13.15 -0.40
CA LEU A 40 18.23 11.99 -1.29
C LEU A 40 19.13 12.12 -2.52
N THR A 41 19.74 11.00 -2.91
CA THR A 41 20.33 10.87 -4.26
C THR A 41 19.24 10.72 -5.32
N ALA A 42 19.63 10.72 -6.60
CA ALA A 42 18.67 10.49 -7.69
C ALA A 42 18.07 9.08 -7.60
N GLU A 43 18.91 8.07 -7.37
CA GLU A 43 18.50 6.67 -7.25
C GLU A 43 17.55 6.46 -6.06
N GLU A 44 17.79 7.15 -4.95
CA GLU A 44 16.95 7.06 -3.76
C GLU A 44 15.62 7.80 -3.92
N ARG A 45 15.56 8.85 -4.76
CA ARG A 45 14.31 9.49 -5.14
C ARG A 45 13.46 8.54 -5.98
N ASP A 46 14.06 7.88 -6.97
CA ASP A 46 13.36 6.91 -7.81
C ASP A 46 12.86 5.71 -6.97
N GLU A 47 13.67 5.23 -6.02
CA GLU A 47 13.27 4.18 -5.06
C GLU A 47 12.10 4.65 -4.17
N LEU A 48 12.16 5.88 -3.65
CA LEU A 48 11.10 6.46 -2.84
C LEU A 48 9.80 6.55 -3.63
N GLU A 49 9.84 7.05 -4.86
CA GLU A 49 8.67 7.17 -5.74
C GLU A 49 8.01 5.81 -5.97
N ALA A 50 8.80 4.79 -6.32
CA ALA A 50 8.29 3.44 -6.53
C ALA A 50 7.67 2.82 -5.25
N LEU A 51 8.28 3.06 -4.09
CA LEU A 51 7.75 2.57 -2.81
C LEU A 51 6.46 3.29 -2.40
N VAL A 52 6.35 4.59 -2.68
CA VAL A 52 5.12 5.38 -2.44
C VAL A 52 4.00 4.88 -3.33
N GLU A 53 4.23 4.73 -4.64
CA GLU A 53 3.23 4.23 -5.59
C GLU A 53 2.70 2.84 -5.18
N LEU A 54 3.60 1.94 -4.76
CA LEU A 54 3.21 0.63 -4.24
C LEU A 54 2.37 0.74 -2.96
N SER A 55 2.74 1.64 -2.05
CA SER A 55 2.02 1.85 -0.78
C SER A 55 0.59 2.36 -1.02
N GLU A 56 0.41 3.26 -1.98
CA GLU A 56 -0.89 3.83 -2.37
C GLU A 56 -1.76 2.77 -3.03
N SER A 57 -1.18 1.98 -3.93
CA SER A 57 -1.87 0.85 -4.58
C SER A 57 -2.39 -0.14 -3.54
N ILE A 58 -1.57 -0.50 -2.55
CA ILE A 58 -1.99 -1.37 -1.44
C ILE A 58 -3.09 -0.71 -0.60
N ALA A 59 -2.97 0.59 -0.29
CA ALA A 59 -3.97 1.32 0.47
C ALA A 59 -5.34 1.35 -0.24
N LEU A 60 -5.34 1.54 -1.56
CA LEU A 60 -6.56 1.51 -2.38
C LEU A 60 -7.22 0.14 -2.38
N LEU A 61 -6.45 -0.93 -2.59
CA LEU A 61 -6.95 -2.31 -2.54
C LEU A 61 -7.52 -2.63 -1.15
N ARG A 62 -6.80 -2.25 -0.10
CA ARG A 62 -7.25 -2.40 1.29
C ARG A 62 -8.56 -1.68 1.55
N ALA A 63 -8.69 -0.43 1.09
CA ALA A 63 -9.91 0.35 1.23
C ALA A 63 -11.09 -0.28 0.48
N GLN A 64 -10.86 -0.83 -0.72
CA GLN A 64 -11.90 -1.55 -1.48
C GLN A 64 -12.35 -2.82 -0.75
N ALA A 65 -11.41 -3.60 -0.22
CA ALA A 65 -11.71 -4.81 0.55
C ALA A 65 -12.47 -4.49 1.85
N LEU A 66 -12.07 -3.46 2.59
CA LEU A 66 -12.79 -3.02 3.79
C LEU A 66 -14.21 -2.58 3.47
N ARG A 67 -14.43 -1.83 2.37
CA ARG A 67 -15.77 -1.48 1.89
C ARG A 67 -16.60 -2.72 1.55
N ALA A 68 -16.02 -3.70 0.85
CA ALA A 68 -16.70 -4.95 0.51
C ALA A 68 -17.10 -5.76 1.76
N LEU A 69 -16.31 -5.65 2.85
CA LEU A 69 -16.58 -6.28 4.14
C LEU A 69 -17.54 -5.46 5.04
N GLY A 70 -17.97 -4.27 4.61
CA GLY A 70 -18.79 -3.36 5.42
C GLY A 70 -18.06 -2.77 6.64
N ARG A 71 -16.72 -2.72 6.61
CA ARG A 71 -15.88 -2.17 7.69
C ARG A 71 -15.42 -0.75 7.34
N PRO A 72 -15.34 0.17 8.32
CA PRO A 72 -14.76 1.48 8.07
C PRO A 72 -13.26 1.36 7.75
N PRO A 73 -12.72 2.19 6.83
CA PRO A 73 -11.28 2.33 6.68
C PRO A 73 -10.70 2.85 8.00
N ARG A 74 -9.70 2.15 8.54
CA ARG A 74 -8.90 2.58 9.69
C ARG A 74 -7.59 3.21 9.22
#